data_AF-A0A8J5N9L0-F1
#
_entry.id   AF-A0A8J5N9L0-F1
#
_cell.length_a   1.000
_cell.length_b   1.000
_cell.length_c   1.000
_cell.angle_alpha   90.00
_cell.angle_beta   90.00
_cell.angle_gamma   90.00
#
_symmetry.space_group_name_H-M   'P 1'
#
loop_
_entity.id
_entity.type
_entity.pdbx_description
1 polymer ?
#
loop_
_entity_poly.entity_id
_entity_poly.type
_entity_poly.pdbx_seq_one_letter_code
_entity_poly.pdbx_strand_id
1 'polypeptide(L)'
;MRQGQFDEIEDQARAFAEPVYTETTKKRKHFFDESVGTETQLDPREKFKVDNFYTILDCLRNELEHRVNAYSEIKKLFSFLTEYDSMKYDDLKAQLELVVSTYSSDLEASVLVEFFAI
;
A
#
# COMPACT_ATOMS: atom_id res chain seq x y z
N MET A 1 -7.08 12.53 0.98
CA MET A 1 -7.36 12.51 2.43
C MET A 1 -8.24 13.70 2.79
N ARG A 2 -9.30 13.53 3.60
CA ARG A 2 -10.16 14.67 3.99
C ARG A 2 -9.50 15.41 5.15
N GLN A 3 -9.39 16.73 5.05
CA GLN A 3 -8.67 17.60 5.99
C GLN A 3 -9.04 17.40 7.47
N GLY A 4 -10.25 16.92 7.78
CA GLY A 4 -10.72 16.68 9.15
C GLY A 4 -10.18 15.43 9.85
N GLN A 5 -9.59 14.47 9.14
CA GLN A 5 -9.12 13.22 9.77
C GLN A 5 -7.89 13.44 10.67
N PHE A 6 -7.04 14.42 10.35
CA PHE A 6 -5.90 14.75 11.19
C PHE A 6 -6.35 15.36 12.52
N ASP A 7 -7.28 16.31 12.47
CA ASP A 7 -7.75 17.03 13.65
C ASP A 7 -8.49 16.06 14.60
N GLU A 8 -9.30 15.15 14.07
CA GLU A 8 -9.95 14.08 14.85
C GLU A 8 -8.94 13.17 15.57
N ILE A 9 -7.89 12.73 14.87
CA ILE A 9 -6.85 11.86 15.44
C ILE A 9 -6.02 12.61 16.47
N GLU A 10 -5.70 13.88 16.21
CA GLU A 10 -4.97 14.73 17.14
C GLU A 10 -5.78 14.98 18.42
N ASP A 11 -7.09 15.22 18.32
CA ASP A 11 -7.97 15.38 19.47
C ASP A 11 -8.09 14.08 20.28
N GLN A 12 -8.16 12.92 19.63
CA GLN A 12 -8.10 11.62 20.31
C GLN A 12 -6.76 11.38 20.99
N ALA A 13 -5.65 11.72 20.33
CA ALA A 13 -4.31 11.59 20.89
C ALA A 13 -4.11 12.49 22.12
N ARG A 14 -4.78 13.65 22.17
CA ARG A 14 -4.74 14.59 23.30
C ARG A 14 -5.26 13.99 24.61
N ALA A 15 -6.12 12.97 24.53
CA ALA A 15 -6.56 12.22 25.71
C ALA A 15 -5.42 11.41 26.36
N PHE A 16 -4.36 11.11 25.62
CA PHE A 16 -3.21 10.32 26.08
C PHE A 16 -2.00 11.19 26.41
N ALA A 17 -1.75 12.24 25.63
CA ALA A 17 -0.66 13.18 25.84
C ALA A 17 -0.94 14.53 25.16
N GLU A 18 -0.50 15.62 25.78
CA GLU A 18 -0.59 16.94 25.15
C GLU A 18 0.39 17.03 23.97
N PRO A 19 -0.08 17.36 22.75
CA PRO A 19 0.79 17.43 21.58
C PRO A 19 1.68 18.68 21.66
N VAL A 20 2.99 18.47 21.59
CA VAL A 20 3.99 19.54 21.57
C VAL A 20 4.68 19.53 20.20
N TYR A 21 4.35 20.52 19.38
CA TYR A 21 4.99 20.73 18.08
C TYR A 21 6.14 21.73 18.22
N THR A 22 7.37 21.23 18.11
CA THR A 22 8.57 22.08 18.14
C THR A 22 9.33 21.98 16.83
N GLU A 23 9.74 23.11 16.30
CA GLU A 23 10.66 23.18 15.18
C GLU A 23 12.05 23.61 15.63
N THR A 24 13.07 22.97 15.07
CA THR A 24 14.44 23.49 15.12
C THR A 24 14.66 24.38 13.90
N THR A 25 14.69 25.70 14.11
CA THR A 25 14.95 26.65 13.03
C THR A 25 16.42 26.54 12.58
N LYS A 26 16.68 25.82 11.49
CA LYS A 26 17.96 25.92 10.78
C LYS A 26 17.87 27.11 9.83
N LYS A 27 18.60 28.18 10.11
CA LYS A 27 18.73 29.29 9.16
C LYS A 27 19.42 28.78 7.89
N ARG A 28 18.70 28.81 6.77
CA ARG A 28 19.28 28.51 5.45
C ARG A 28 20.33 29.57 5.14
N LYS A 29 21.48 29.13 4.61
CA LYS A 29 22.47 30.05 4.05
C LYS A 29 22.04 30.40 2.64
N HIS A 30 21.82 31.68 2.38
CA HIS A 30 21.56 32.18 1.03
C HIS A 30 22.88 32.44 0.29
N PHE A 31 22.85 32.25 -1.03
CA PHE A 31 23.95 32.68 -1.88
C PHE A 31 23.91 34.20 -2.06
N PHE A 32 25.07 34.81 -2.35
CA PHE A 32 25.25 36.27 -2.36
C PHE A 32 24.32 37.01 -3.36
N ASP A 33 23.88 36.34 -4.42
CA ASP A 33 23.00 36.90 -5.46
C ASP A 33 21.52 36.47 -5.31
N GLU A 34 21.19 35.75 -4.23
CA GLU A 34 19.83 35.28 -3.97
C GLU A 34 19.08 36.36 -3.17
N SER A 35 18.06 36.98 -3.76
CA SER A 35 17.16 37.87 -3.03
C SER A 35 16.45 37.09 -1.93
N VAL A 36 16.30 37.69 -0.73
CA VAL A 36 15.57 37.09 0.39
C VAL A 36 14.10 36.96 0.01
N GLY A 37 13.74 35.85 -0.63
CA GLY A 37 12.36 35.50 -0.92
C GLY A 37 11.64 35.16 0.38
N THR A 38 10.34 35.45 0.43
CA THR A 38 9.48 35.04 1.54
C THR A 38 9.34 33.52 1.49
N GLU A 39 10.22 32.77 2.17
CA GLU A 39 10.00 31.35 2.38
C GLU A 39 8.71 31.18 3.18
N THR A 40 7.74 30.46 2.62
CA THR A 40 6.48 30.13 3.32
C THR A 40 6.83 29.24 4.50
N GLN A 41 6.93 29.83 5.69
CA GLN A 41 7.11 29.08 6.93
C GLN A 41 5.75 28.51 7.33
N LEU A 42 5.62 27.19 7.22
CA LEU A 42 4.51 26.46 7.82
C LEU A 42 4.63 26.51 9.34
N ASP A 43 3.50 26.56 10.02
CA ASP A 43 3.45 26.35 11.46
C ASP A 43 3.96 24.94 11.80
N PRO A 44 4.66 24.72 12.93
CA PRO A 44 5.15 23.41 13.35
C PRO A 44 4.11 22.28 13.27
N ARG A 45 2.84 22.58 13.58
CA ARG A 45 1.74 21.61 13.46
C ARG A 45 1.44 21.26 12.01
N GLU A 46 1.33 22.27 11.15
CA GLU A 46 1.07 22.09 9.71
C GLU A 46 2.24 21.38 9.02
N LYS A 47 3.48 21.67 9.43
CA LYS A 47 4.66 20.98 8.93
C LYS A 47 4.66 19.51 9.33
N PHE A 48 4.36 19.19 10.59
CA PHE A 48 4.20 17.80 11.01
C PHE A 48 3.08 17.10 10.21
N LYS A 49 1.94 17.76 10.04
CA LYS A 49 0.79 17.25 9.29
C LYS A 49 1.16 16.90 7.85
N VAL A 50 1.87 17.79 7.15
CA VAL A 50 2.26 17.59 5.75
C VAL A 50 3.42 16.61 5.63
N ASP A 51 4.53 16.86 6.32
CA ASP A 51 5.79 16.15 6.08
C ASP A 51 5.77 14.74 6.67
N ASN A 52 5.04 14.52 7.76
CA ASN A 52 5.07 13.25 8.50
C ASN A 52 3.74 12.54 8.42
N PHE A 53 2.65 13.17 8.87
CA PHE A 53 1.37 12.48 9.02
C PHE A 53 0.84 11.98 7.66
N TYR A 54 0.76 12.84 6.64
CA TYR A 54 0.33 12.40 5.31
C TYR A 54 1.33 11.42 4.68
N THR A 55 2.63 11.65 4.81
CA THR A 55 3.66 10.74 4.29
C THR A 55 3.51 9.32 4.87
N ILE A 56 3.27 9.19 6.18
CA ILE A 56 3.05 7.89 6.83
C ILE A 56 1.80 7.22 6.27
N LEU A 57 0.73 7.98 6.05
CA LEU A 57 -0.54 7.44 5.57
C LEU A 57 -0.47 7.01 4.11
N ASP A 58 0.21 7.79 3.28
CA ASP A 58 0.48 7.42 1.89
C ASP A 58 1.36 6.17 1.81
N CYS A 59 2.38 6.08 2.66
CA CYS A 59 3.22 4.88 2.78
C CYS A 59 2.38 3.66 3.18
N LEU A 60 1.59 3.78 4.26
CA LEU A 60 0.71 2.71 4.74
C LEU A 60 -0.27 2.26 3.64
N ARG A 61 -0.87 3.22 2.95
CA ARG A 61 -1.80 2.94 1.85
C ARG A 61 -1.11 2.18 0.73
N ASN A 62 0.05 2.65 0.28
CA ASN A 62 0.81 2.00 -0.79
C ASN A 62 1.21 0.57 -0.42
N GLU A 63 1.65 0.36 0.82
CA GLU A 63 2.01 -0.98 1.32
C GLU A 63 0.79 -1.92 1.39
N LEU A 64 -0.36 -1.41 1.84
CA LEU A 64 -1.60 -2.18 1.86
C LEU A 64 -2.08 -2.52 0.44
N GLU A 65 -2.06 -1.55 -0.48
CA GLU A 65 -2.41 -1.77 -1.89
C GLU A 65 -1.45 -2.78 -2.55
N HIS A 66 -0.15 -2.67 -2.29
CA HIS A 66 0.84 -3.63 -2.78
C HIS A 66 0.56 -5.05 -2.27
N ARG A 67 0.23 -5.22 -0.99
CA ARG A 67 -0.14 -6.53 -0.42
C ARG A 67 -1.42 -7.08 -1.03
N VAL A 68 -2.46 -6.25 -1.18
CA VAL A 68 -3.73 -6.65 -1.82
C VAL A 68 -3.46 -7.14 -3.24
N ASN A 69 -2.65 -6.43 -4.01
CA ASN A 69 -2.30 -6.82 -5.37
C ASN A 69 -1.52 -8.14 -5.40
N ALA A 70 -0.50 -8.29 -4.55
CA ALA A 70 0.28 -9.52 -4.46
C ALA A 70 -0.60 -10.74 -4.11
N TYR A 71 -1.50 -10.59 -3.12
CA TYR A 71 -2.43 -11.66 -2.77
C TYR A 71 -3.49 -11.91 -3.85
N SER A 72 -3.90 -10.87 -4.59
CA SER A 72 -4.83 -11.04 -5.72
C SER A 72 -4.21 -11.84 -6.85
N GLU A 73 -2.92 -11.62 -7.18
CA GLU A 73 -2.22 -12.42 -8.19
C GLU A 73 -2.04 -13.87 -7.74
N ILE A 74 -1.66 -14.11 -6.48
CA ILE A 74 -1.60 -15.48 -5.92
C ILE A 74 -2.98 -16.13 -5.97
N LYS A 75 -4.02 -15.40 -5.56
CA LYS A 75 -5.40 -15.90 -5.60
C LYS A 75 -5.81 -16.24 -7.03
N LYS A 76 -5.50 -15.39 -8.02
CA LYS A 76 -5.85 -15.63 -9.43
C LYS A 76 -5.25 -16.94 -9.98
N LEU A 77 -4.05 -17.30 -9.53
CA LEU A 77 -3.39 -18.54 -9.93
C LEU A 77 -3.91 -19.74 -9.15
N PHE A 78 -4.08 -19.61 -7.83
CA PHE A 78 -4.24 -20.75 -6.94
C PHE A 78 -5.57 -20.80 -6.18
N SER A 79 -6.56 -19.96 -6.51
CA SER A 79 -7.86 -19.93 -5.83
C SER A 79 -8.58 -21.28 -5.88
N PHE A 80 -8.36 -22.06 -6.94
CA PHE A 80 -8.93 -23.39 -7.05
C PHE A 80 -8.54 -24.33 -5.89
N LEU A 81 -7.39 -24.14 -5.22
CA LEU A 81 -7.01 -24.96 -4.08
C LEU A 81 -7.92 -24.77 -2.87
N THR A 82 -8.55 -23.59 -2.75
CA THR A 82 -9.43 -23.25 -1.63
C THR A 82 -10.91 -23.24 -2.01
N GLU A 83 -11.22 -22.96 -3.27
CA GLU A 83 -12.57 -22.75 -3.77
C GLU A 83 -13.04 -23.88 -4.71
N TYR A 84 -12.31 -25.01 -4.77
CA TYR A 84 -12.55 -26.16 -5.65
C TYR A 84 -14.03 -26.57 -5.73
N ASP A 85 -14.66 -26.85 -4.59
CA ASP A 85 -16.04 -27.35 -4.50
C ASP A 85 -17.09 -26.36 -5.05
N SER A 86 -16.73 -25.07 -5.11
CA SER A 86 -17.62 -23.99 -5.55
C SER A 86 -17.36 -23.54 -6.99
N MET A 87 -16.25 -23.97 -7.59
CA MET A 87 -15.86 -23.58 -8.95
C MET A 87 -16.53 -24.46 -10.00
N LYS A 88 -16.88 -23.84 -11.13
CA LYS A 88 -17.32 -24.58 -12.31
C LYS A 88 -16.12 -25.24 -12.98
N TYR A 89 -16.37 -26.38 -13.62
CA TYR A 89 -15.34 -27.11 -14.36
C TYR A 89 -14.54 -26.24 -15.34
N ASP A 90 -15.22 -25.41 -16.14
CA ASP A 90 -14.55 -24.55 -17.12
C ASP A 90 -13.65 -23.49 -16.46
N ASP A 91 -14.10 -22.90 -15.35
CA ASP A 91 -13.32 -21.91 -14.58
C ASP A 91 -12.09 -22.57 -13.93
N LEU A 92 -12.28 -23.76 -13.36
CA LEU A 92 -11.22 -24.57 -12.76
C LEU A 92 -10.16 -24.97 -13.80
N LYS A 93 -10.61 -25.43 -14.98
CA LYS A 93 -9.73 -25.79 -16.09
C LYS A 93 -8.92 -24.59 -16.57
N ALA A 94 -9.56 -23.44 -16.75
CA ALA A 94 -8.87 -22.22 -17.18
C ALA A 94 -7.81 -21.76 -16.16
N GLN A 95 -8.07 -21.89 -14.85
CA GLN A 95 -7.07 -21.57 -13.83
C GLN A 95 -5.88 -22.53 -13.83
N LEU A 96 -6.13 -23.83 -13.97
CA LEU A 96 -5.05 -24.81 -14.07
C LEU A 96 -4.20 -24.61 -15.33
N GLU A 97 -4.83 -24.32 -16.47
CA GLU A 97 -4.11 -23.97 -17.71
C GLU A 97 -3.24 -22.72 -17.53
N LEU A 98 -3.77 -21.71 -16.82
CA LEU A 98 -3.02 -20.50 -16.48
C LEU A 98 -1.80 -20.84 -15.60
N VAL A 99 -1.96 -21.70 -14.58
CA VAL A 99 -0.86 -22.13 -13.70
C VAL A 99 0.21 -22.90 -14.48
N VAL A 100 -0.18 -23.87 -15.31
CA VAL A 100 0.76 -24.63 -16.16
C VAL A 100 1.50 -23.70 -17.11
N SER A 101 0.82 -22.71 -17.71
CA SER A 101 1.48 -21.74 -18.59
C SER A 101 2.47 -20.85 -17.84
N THR A 102 2.11 -20.42 -16.62
CA THR A 102 2.93 -19.54 -15.78
C THR A 102 4.18 -20.25 -15.28
N TYR A 103 4.04 -21.52 -14.89
CA TYR A 103 5.13 -22.37 -14.38
C TYR A 103 5.51 -23.47 -15.37
N SER A 104 5.56 -23.15 -16.66
CA SER A 104 5.82 -24.11 -17.76
C SER A 104 7.19 -24.80 -17.69
N SER A 105 8.14 -24.28 -16.91
CA SER A 105 9.42 -24.94 -16.65
C SER A 105 9.35 -26.00 -15.54
N ASP A 106 8.36 -25.90 -14.66
CA ASP A 106 8.18 -26.77 -13.49
C ASP A 106 6.99 -27.74 -13.65
N LEU A 107 6.01 -27.39 -14.49
CA LEU A 107 4.77 -28.13 -14.67
C LEU A 107 4.59 -28.58 -16.12
N GLU A 108 4.28 -29.87 -16.28
CA GLU A 108 3.89 -30.45 -17.56
C GLU A 108 2.38 -30.30 -17.82
N ALA A 109 1.98 -30.25 -19.10
CA ALA A 109 0.57 -30.20 -19.47
C ALA A 109 -0.24 -31.45 -19.06
N SER A 110 0.44 -32.57 -18.81
CA SER A 110 -0.14 -33.82 -18.28
C SER A 110 -0.83 -33.63 -16.93
N VAL A 111 -0.40 -32.64 -16.13
CA VAL A 111 -1.00 -32.31 -14.82
C VAL A 111 -2.51 -32.03 -14.93
N LEU A 112 -2.98 -31.44 -16.04
CA LEU A 112 -4.41 -31.21 -16.25
C LEU A 112 -5.20 -32.52 -16.28
N VAL A 113 -4.66 -33.55 -16.92
CA VAL A 113 -5.32 -34.85 -17.05
C VAL A 113 -5.35 -35.55 -15.70
N GLU A 114 -4.25 -35.53 -14.96
CA GLU A 114 -4.16 -36.12 -13.62
C GLU A 114 -5.10 -35.45 -12.64
N PHE A 115 -5.19 -34.11 -12.67
CA PHE A 115 -6.02 -33.35 -11.74
C PHE A 115 -7.52 -33.63 -11.91
N PHE A 116 -8.00 -33.88 -13.14
CA PHE A 116 -9.40 -34.22 -13.41
C PHE A 116 -9.71 -35.72 -13.39
N ALA A 117 -8.69 -36.57 -13.22
CA ALA A 117 -8.87 -38.02 -13.08
C ALA A 117 -9.14 -38.46 -11.63
N ILE A 118 -8.96 -37.55 -10.66
CA ILE A 118 -9.26 -37.71 -9.23
C ILE A 118 -10.74 -37.38 -8.99
#